data_AF-E9FD25-F1
#
_entry.id   AF-E9FD25-F1
#
_cell.length_a   1.000
_cell.length_b   1.000
_cell.length_c   1.000
_cell.angle_alpha   90.00
_cell.angle_beta   90.00
_cell.angle_gamma   90.00
#
_symmetry.space_group_name_H-M   'P 1'
#
loop_
_entity.id
_entity.type
_entity.pdbx_description
1 polymer ?
#
loop_
_entity_poly.entity_id
_entity_poly.type
_entity_poly.pdbx_seq_one_letter_code
_entity_poly.pdbx_strand_id
1 'polypeptide(L)'
;MLAVVSVLFFYTASVAAALSTKQALTAGITPHVEYSSSVGVIGCKINTSRVAYWPDDVDCNDICVEVSYGGRSVHLLKIDKSTGAHDVSYDAWNYLVYGKSAKEEPHMGGAVEMQYQFVPADRCKPLLFDGKLPLSAPNSMGYVGHCLMEENSWVARNYELINIFDSTCHLGWNEVCTLDMDVSKQPACPNTLGEALPLAGLAVTNIEYGTGKDIKA
;
A
#
# COMPACT_ATOMS: atom_id res chain seq x y z
N MET A 1 58.04 -14.65 -48.49
CA MET A 1 57.20 -14.83 -47.29
C MET A 1 56.30 -13.62 -47.18
N LEU A 2 55.02 -13.74 -47.56
CA LEU A 2 54.01 -12.70 -47.33
C LEU A 2 53.37 -12.95 -45.96
N ALA A 3 53.44 -11.97 -45.06
CA ALA A 3 52.72 -12.01 -43.79
C ALA A 3 51.32 -11.42 -43.99
N VAL A 4 50.29 -12.25 -43.79
CA VAL A 4 48.89 -11.83 -43.77
C VAL A 4 48.58 -11.36 -42.36
N VAL A 5 48.29 -10.07 -42.18
CA VAL A 5 47.85 -9.49 -40.91
C VAL A 5 46.33 -9.56 -40.87
N SER A 6 45.77 -10.48 -40.09
CA SER A 6 44.34 -10.57 -39.83
C SER A 6 43.92 -9.50 -38.81
N VAL A 7 43.11 -8.54 -39.23
CA VAL A 7 42.51 -7.53 -38.35
C VAL A 7 41.17 -8.06 -37.84
N LEU A 8 41.08 -8.31 -36.53
CA LEU A 8 39.85 -8.70 -35.85
C LEU A 8 39.05 -7.44 -35.49
N PHE A 9 37.89 -7.26 -36.11
CA PHE A 9 36.92 -6.23 -35.72
C PHE A 9 36.07 -6.76 -34.55
N PHE A 10 36.26 -6.18 -33.37
CA PHE A 10 35.38 -6.40 -32.22
C PHE A 10 34.11 -5.56 -32.39
N TYR A 11 32.99 -6.20 -32.75
CA TYR A 11 31.67 -5.57 -32.67
C TYR A 11 31.20 -5.59 -31.21
N THR A 12 31.23 -4.43 -30.55
CA THR A 12 30.56 -4.25 -29.26
C THR A 12 29.06 -4.09 -29.51
N ALA A 13 28.28 -5.14 -29.29
CA ALA A 13 26.82 -5.04 -29.28
C ALA A 13 26.37 -4.33 -28.00
N SER A 14 25.91 -3.09 -28.12
CA SER A 14 25.26 -2.36 -27.03
C SER A 14 23.87 -2.96 -26.80
N VAL A 15 23.72 -3.71 -25.71
CA VAL A 15 22.40 -4.17 -25.24
C VAL A 15 21.69 -2.97 -24.62
N ALA A 16 20.83 -2.30 -25.39
CA ALA A 16 19.91 -1.32 -24.85
C ALA A 16 18.85 -2.08 -24.03
N ALA A 17 18.96 -2.02 -22.70
CA ALA A 17 17.89 -2.46 -21.83
C ALA A 17 16.67 -1.56 -22.06
N ALA A 18 15.66 -2.08 -22.75
CA ALA A 18 14.36 -1.42 -22.85
C ALA A 18 13.77 -1.39 -21.43
N LEU A 19 13.84 -0.25 -20.75
CA LEU A 19 13.00 0.00 -19.59
C LEU A 19 11.55 -0.04 -20.08
N SER A 20 10.83 -1.09 -19.69
CA SER A 20 9.38 -1.14 -19.83
C SER A 20 8.80 -0.03 -18.95
N THR A 21 8.58 1.15 -19.51
CA THR A 21 7.78 2.17 -18.86
C THR A 21 6.33 1.68 -18.92
N LYS A 22 5.82 1.11 -17.82
CA LYS A 22 4.37 0.96 -17.64
C LYS A 22 3.78 2.35 -17.95
N GLN A 23 2.89 2.41 -18.93
CA GLN A 23 2.35 3.67 -19.41
C GLN A 23 1.53 4.30 -18.27
N ALA A 24 1.84 5.55 -17.90
CA ALA A 24 1.10 6.25 -16.86
C ALA A 24 -0.38 6.40 -17.30
N LEU A 25 -1.28 5.98 -16.43
CA LEU A 25 -2.73 6.07 -16.61
C LEU A 25 -3.23 7.38 -16.02
N THR A 26 -4.45 7.79 -16.37
CA THR A 26 -5.10 8.99 -15.82
C THR A 26 -6.43 8.64 -15.19
N ALA A 27 -6.74 9.22 -14.04
CA ALA A 27 -8.04 9.10 -13.38
C ALA A 27 -8.40 10.40 -12.63
N GLY A 28 -9.69 10.60 -12.41
CA GLY A 28 -10.16 11.61 -11.45
C GLY A 28 -9.93 11.10 -10.03
N ILE A 29 -8.97 11.71 -9.33
CA ILE A 29 -8.59 11.33 -7.96
C ILE A 29 -9.31 12.22 -6.94
N THR A 30 -9.95 11.60 -5.96
CA THR A 30 -10.76 12.23 -4.90
C THR A 30 -10.13 12.07 -3.51
N PRO A 31 -10.37 13.01 -2.58
CA PRO A 31 -9.91 12.86 -1.19
C PRO A 31 -10.81 11.88 -0.41
N HIS A 32 -10.19 10.93 0.29
CA HIS A 32 -10.83 10.00 1.22
C HIS A 32 -10.44 10.34 2.66
N VAL A 33 -11.43 10.52 3.54
CA VAL A 33 -11.18 10.88 4.95
C VAL A 33 -10.99 9.65 5.80
N GLU A 34 -11.92 8.69 5.72
CA GLU A 34 -11.96 7.57 6.66
C GLU A 34 -10.93 6.51 6.30
N TYR A 35 -10.10 6.11 7.26
CA TYR A 35 -9.26 4.94 7.07
C TYR A 35 -10.10 3.66 7.01
N SER A 36 -9.85 2.84 5.99
CA SER A 36 -10.41 1.51 5.87
C SER A 36 -9.48 0.60 5.06
N SER A 37 -9.72 -0.71 5.14
CA SER A 37 -8.99 -1.71 4.36
C SER A 37 -9.86 -2.93 4.12
N SER A 38 -10.11 -3.25 2.86
CA SER A 38 -10.85 -4.46 2.45
C SER A 38 -10.04 -5.75 2.61
N VAL A 39 -8.72 -5.66 2.78
CA VAL A 39 -7.82 -6.83 2.99
C VAL A 39 -7.30 -6.94 4.42
N GLY A 40 -7.75 -6.07 5.32
CA GLY A 40 -7.40 -6.12 6.74
C GLY A 40 -6.02 -5.57 7.08
N VAL A 41 -5.50 -4.59 6.32
CA VAL A 41 -4.28 -3.88 6.72
C VAL A 41 -4.56 -3.02 7.94
N ILE A 42 -3.64 -3.07 8.91
CA ILE A 42 -3.78 -2.42 10.21
C ILE A 42 -3.29 -0.97 10.14
N GLY A 43 -4.21 -0.01 10.30
CA GLY A 43 -3.93 1.41 10.08
C GLY A 43 -2.92 2.00 11.06
N CYS A 44 -2.95 1.58 12.34
CA CYS A 44 -1.98 2.06 13.32
C CYS A 44 -0.57 1.46 13.14
N LYS A 45 -0.36 0.67 12.07
CA LYS A 45 0.91 0.05 11.69
C LYS A 45 1.38 0.47 10.30
N ILE A 46 0.75 1.50 9.71
CA ILE A 46 1.15 2.11 8.43
C ILE A 46 1.01 3.64 8.47
N ASN A 47 1.55 4.32 7.46
CA ASN A 47 1.25 5.73 7.23
C ASN A 47 -0.13 5.89 6.56
N THR A 48 -1.16 6.15 7.34
CA THR A 48 -2.55 6.33 6.85
C THR A 48 -2.76 7.59 6.01
N SER A 49 -1.80 8.52 6.01
CA SER A 49 -1.80 9.69 5.13
C SER A 49 -1.30 9.38 3.71
N ARG A 50 -0.98 8.12 3.41
CA ARG A 50 -0.49 7.65 2.10
C ARG A 50 -1.17 6.37 1.66
N VAL A 51 -2.51 6.38 1.67
CA VAL A 51 -3.35 5.22 1.30
C VAL A 51 -4.12 5.51 0.01
N ALA A 52 -4.31 4.45 -0.79
CA ALA A 52 -5.09 4.44 -2.01
C ALA A 52 -6.28 3.46 -1.88
N TYR A 53 -7.45 3.90 -2.32
CA TYR A 53 -8.73 3.17 -2.33
C TYR A 53 -9.19 3.08 -3.79
N TRP A 54 -8.91 1.96 -4.45
CA TRP A 54 -9.04 1.84 -5.91
C TRP A 54 -10.35 1.18 -6.33
N PRO A 55 -10.83 1.36 -7.57
CA PRO A 55 -12.05 0.68 -8.03
C PRO A 55 -11.94 -0.85 -8.00
N ASP A 56 -10.74 -1.34 -8.30
CA ASP A 56 -10.46 -2.77 -8.42
C ASP A 56 -10.02 -3.37 -7.08
N ASP A 57 -10.20 -4.69 -6.94
CA ASP A 57 -9.75 -5.44 -5.77
C ASP A 57 -8.23 -5.27 -5.54
N VAL A 58 -7.83 -5.38 -4.27
CA VAL A 58 -6.42 -5.36 -3.88
C VAL A 58 -5.79 -6.69 -4.28
N ASP A 59 -4.75 -6.62 -5.11
CA ASP A 59 -4.01 -7.77 -5.59
C ASP A 59 -2.76 -8.02 -4.72
N CYS A 60 -1.94 -9.01 -5.08
CA CYS A 60 -0.80 -9.45 -4.28
C CYS A 60 0.56 -8.83 -4.66
N ASN A 61 0.62 -7.96 -5.68
CA ASN A 61 1.87 -7.43 -6.26
C ASN A 61 1.83 -5.92 -6.54
N ASP A 62 0.78 -5.43 -7.19
CA ASP A 62 0.47 -4.04 -7.52
C ASP A 62 -0.23 -3.33 -6.34
N ILE A 63 0.32 -3.49 -5.13
CA ILE A 63 -0.15 -2.83 -3.89
C ILE A 63 0.43 -1.43 -3.67
N CYS A 64 1.32 -0.97 -4.56
CA CYS A 64 1.95 0.34 -4.47
C CYS A 64 1.67 1.13 -5.76
N VAL A 65 1.05 2.29 -5.60
CA VAL A 65 0.73 3.20 -6.70
C VAL A 65 1.47 4.51 -6.51
N GLU A 66 2.14 4.98 -7.55
CA GLU A 66 2.61 6.36 -7.62
C GLU A 66 1.53 7.21 -8.27
N VAL A 67 1.13 8.29 -7.61
CA VAL A 67 0.20 9.29 -8.15
C VAL A 67 0.94 10.61 -8.29
N SER A 68 0.72 11.32 -9.39
CA SER A 68 1.39 12.58 -9.68
C SER A 68 0.47 13.65 -10.25
N TYR A 69 0.71 14.90 -9.82
CA TYR A 69 -0.02 16.08 -10.26
C TYR A 69 0.84 17.34 -10.15
N GLY A 70 0.87 18.15 -11.22
CA GLY A 70 1.57 19.44 -11.23
C GLY A 70 3.03 19.37 -10.76
N GLY A 71 3.78 18.36 -11.21
CA GLY A 71 5.21 18.16 -10.86
C GLY A 71 5.47 17.54 -9.48
N ARG A 72 4.43 17.20 -8.72
CA ARG A 72 4.54 16.47 -7.44
C ARG A 72 4.15 15.02 -7.64
N SER A 73 4.74 14.13 -6.84
CA SER A 73 4.33 12.74 -6.76
C SER A 73 4.37 12.23 -5.33
N VAL A 74 3.55 11.22 -5.06
CA VAL A 74 3.55 10.43 -3.82
C VAL A 74 3.39 8.96 -4.16
N HIS A 75 3.99 8.10 -3.34
CA HIS A 75 3.67 6.67 -3.32
C HIS A 75 2.55 6.45 -2.31
N LEU A 76 1.58 5.61 -2.69
CA LEU A 76 0.40 5.30 -1.89
C LEU A 76 0.22 3.78 -1.84
N LEU A 77 -0.17 3.30 -0.68
CA LEU A 77 -0.44 1.89 -0.44
C LEU A 77 -1.90 1.58 -0.83
N LYS A 78 -2.10 0.77 -1.88
CA LYS A 78 -3.42 0.30 -2.34
C LYS A 78 -3.83 -0.89 -1.47
N ILE A 79 -4.70 -0.64 -0.49
CA ILE A 79 -5.12 -1.63 0.53
C ILE A 79 -6.62 -1.65 0.76
N ASP A 80 -7.33 -0.86 -0.02
CA ASP A 80 -8.77 -0.88 -0.01
C ASP A 80 -9.32 -0.72 -1.42
N LYS A 81 -10.57 -1.11 -1.56
CA LYS A 81 -11.33 -0.85 -2.76
C LYS A 81 -12.40 0.18 -2.48
N SER A 82 -12.60 1.06 -3.44
CA SER A 82 -13.74 1.94 -3.51
C SER A 82 -14.86 1.26 -4.31
N THR A 83 -16.07 1.80 -4.25
CA THR A 83 -17.18 1.36 -5.12
C THR A 83 -17.12 2.04 -6.49
N GLY A 84 -15.96 2.01 -7.16
CA GLY A 84 -15.76 2.52 -8.52
C GLY A 84 -15.00 3.85 -8.65
N ALA A 85 -14.53 4.44 -7.54
CA ALA A 85 -13.78 5.70 -7.51
C ALA A 85 -12.26 5.49 -7.37
N HIS A 86 -11.46 6.51 -7.69
CA HIS A 86 -10.05 6.48 -7.36
C HIS A 86 -9.82 7.44 -6.21
N ASP A 87 -9.92 6.95 -4.97
CA ASP A 87 -9.73 7.79 -3.81
C ASP A 87 -8.33 7.60 -3.23
N VAL A 88 -7.81 8.66 -2.63
CA VAL A 88 -6.57 8.63 -1.86
C VAL A 88 -6.79 9.34 -0.54
N SER A 89 -6.05 8.95 0.50
CA SER A 89 -6.10 9.62 1.80
C SER A 89 -6.08 11.15 1.66
N TYR A 90 -6.93 11.86 2.40
CA TYR A 90 -7.15 13.29 2.24
C TYR A 90 -5.85 14.11 2.25
N ASP A 91 -4.88 13.74 3.10
CA ASP A 91 -3.56 14.38 3.12
C ASP A 91 -2.80 14.26 1.80
N ALA A 92 -2.80 13.07 1.20
CA ALA A 92 -2.15 12.82 -0.08
C ALA A 92 -2.79 13.64 -1.19
N TRP A 93 -4.12 13.68 -1.26
CA TRP A 93 -4.85 14.49 -2.23
C TRP A 93 -4.51 15.98 -2.06
N ASN A 94 -4.53 16.49 -0.82
CA ASN A 94 -4.24 17.89 -0.53
C ASN A 94 -2.80 18.28 -0.91
N TYR A 95 -1.84 17.40 -0.59
CA TYR A 95 -0.44 17.60 -0.99
C TYR A 95 -0.27 17.57 -2.51
N LEU A 96 -0.89 16.61 -3.18
CA LEU A 96 -0.83 16.49 -4.63
C LEU A 96 -1.41 17.73 -5.32
N VAL A 97 -2.53 18.29 -4.85
CA VAL A 97 -3.18 19.44 -5.50
C VAL A 97 -2.54 20.77 -5.09
N TYR A 98 -2.28 20.99 -3.79
CA TYR A 98 -1.87 22.29 -3.24
C TYR A 98 -0.43 22.35 -2.70
N GLY A 99 0.23 21.19 -2.51
CA GLY A 99 1.64 21.11 -2.13
C GLY A 99 1.84 21.17 -0.63
N LYS A 100 0.74 21.09 0.12
CA LYS A 100 0.69 21.20 1.57
C LYS A 100 -0.06 20.02 2.16
N SER A 101 0.33 19.61 3.36
CA SER A 101 -0.44 18.62 4.13
C SER A 101 -1.84 19.17 4.43
N ALA A 102 -2.85 18.30 4.47
CA ALA A 102 -4.19 18.68 4.91
C ALA A 102 -4.22 19.12 6.38
N LYS A 103 -3.23 18.71 7.20
CA LYS A 103 -3.07 19.20 8.58
C LYS A 103 -2.55 20.64 8.65
N GLU A 104 -1.79 21.06 7.64
CA GLU A 104 -1.17 22.40 7.60
C GLU A 104 -2.10 23.42 6.94
N GLU A 105 -2.61 23.09 5.76
CA GLU A 105 -3.44 23.97 4.95
C GLU A 105 -4.55 23.13 4.30
N PRO A 106 -5.65 22.86 5.01
CA PRO A 106 -6.73 22.03 4.51
C PRO A 106 -7.51 22.73 3.39
N HIS A 107 -7.62 22.06 2.25
CA HIS A 107 -8.47 22.48 1.14
C HIS A 107 -9.61 21.48 0.93
N MET A 108 -10.74 21.97 0.43
CA MET A 108 -11.86 21.14 0.03
C MET A 108 -11.95 21.10 -1.50
N GLY A 109 -12.31 19.94 -2.04
CA GLY A 109 -12.54 19.75 -3.47
C GLY A 109 -13.15 18.40 -3.80
N GLY A 110 -12.90 17.93 -5.01
CA GLY A 110 -13.39 16.65 -5.50
C GLY A 110 -12.40 16.07 -6.49
N ALA A 111 -12.91 15.38 -7.51
CA ALA A 111 -12.08 14.72 -8.50
C ALA A 111 -11.17 15.73 -9.22
N VAL A 112 -9.87 15.44 -9.21
CA VAL A 112 -8.86 16.14 -10.03
C VAL A 112 -8.21 15.11 -10.94
N GLU A 113 -8.10 15.39 -12.23
CA GLU A 113 -7.42 14.50 -13.16
C GLU A 113 -5.93 14.43 -12.82
N MET A 114 -5.45 13.25 -12.42
CA MET A 114 -4.05 13.00 -12.07
C MET A 114 -3.51 11.78 -12.82
N GLN A 115 -2.19 11.72 -12.95
CA GLN A 115 -1.51 10.56 -13.51
C GLN A 115 -1.21 9.56 -12.41
N TYR A 116 -1.36 8.27 -12.69
CA TYR A 116 -0.96 7.21 -11.78
C TYR A 116 -0.30 6.03 -12.50
N GLN A 117 0.52 5.29 -11.78
CA GLN A 117 1.12 4.04 -12.24
C GLN A 117 1.35 3.09 -11.07
N PHE A 118 1.07 1.81 -11.28
CA PHE A 118 1.50 0.77 -10.35
C PHE A 118 3.02 0.59 -10.45
N VAL A 119 3.69 0.70 -9.31
CA VAL A 119 5.14 0.58 -9.18
C VAL A 119 5.48 -0.63 -8.31
N PRO A 120 6.74 -1.12 -8.31
CA PRO A 120 7.11 -2.23 -7.45
C PRO A 120 6.72 -1.98 -5.98
N ALA A 121 6.09 -2.96 -5.33
CA ALA A 121 5.59 -2.86 -3.96
C ALA A 121 6.64 -2.34 -2.96
N ASP A 122 7.91 -2.65 -3.18
CA ASP A 122 9.05 -2.16 -2.38
C ASP A 122 9.12 -0.63 -2.28
N ARG A 123 8.57 0.11 -3.25
CA ARG A 123 8.50 1.58 -3.23
C ARG A 123 7.62 2.10 -2.09
N CYS A 124 6.70 1.27 -1.59
CA CYS A 124 5.82 1.59 -0.46
C CYS A 124 6.33 1.04 0.88
N LYS A 125 7.47 0.34 0.93
CA LYS A 125 8.08 -0.10 2.20
C LYS A 125 8.24 1.01 3.25
N PRO A 126 8.64 2.25 2.89
CA PRO A 126 8.71 3.35 3.86
C PRO A 126 7.37 3.75 4.49
N LEU A 127 6.23 3.30 3.93
CA LEU A 127 4.90 3.53 4.49
C LEU A 127 4.52 2.48 5.55
N LEU A 128 5.34 1.44 5.71
CA LEU A 128 5.13 0.32 6.61
C LEU A 128 6.11 0.43 7.78
N PHE A 129 5.66 0.21 9.03
CA PHE A 129 6.51 0.43 10.21
C PHE A 129 7.70 -0.55 10.30
N ASP A 130 7.54 -1.78 9.81
CA ASP A 130 8.61 -2.81 9.81
C ASP A 130 8.91 -3.34 8.40
N GLY A 131 8.55 -2.58 7.35
CA GLY A 131 8.77 -2.95 5.95
C GLY A 131 7.95 -4.14 5.44
N LYS A 132 7.12 -4.76 6.30
CA LYS A 132 6.15 -5.80 5.97
C LYS A 132 4.73 -5.24 6.01
N LEU A 133 3.83 -5.82 5.22
CA LEU A 133 2.42 -5.48 5.19
C LEU A 133 1.73 -6.01 6.46
N PRO A 134 1.28 -5.15 7.39
CA PRO A 134 0.71 -5.57 8.66
C PRO A 134 -0.76 -5.92 8.46
N LEU A 135 -1.08 -7.21 8.53
CA LEU A 135 -2.41 -7.75 8.28
C LEU A 135 -3.04 -8.26 9.56
N SER A 136 -4.34 -7.99 9.74
CA SER A 136 -5.13 -8.52 10.84
C SER A 136 -5.21 -10.03 10.75
N ALA A 137 -4.57 -10.74 11.68
CA ALA A 137 -4.61 -12.19 11.76
C ALA A 137 -6.05 -12.77 11.75
N PRO A 138 -7.04 -12.22 12.49
CA PRO A 138 -8.39 -12.74 12.45
C PRO A 138 -9.16 -12.42 11.15
N ASN A 139 -8.84 -11.31 10.46
CA ASN A 139 -9.71 -10.77 9.40
C ASN A 139 -9.08 -10.68 7.99
N SER A 140 -7.81 -11.09 7.81
CA SER A 140 -7.11 -11.01 6.51
C SER A 140 -6.87 -12.35 5.81
N MET A 141 -7.24 -13.47 6.43
CA MET A 141 -6.83 -14.81 5.96
C MET A 141 -7.32 -15.17 4.55
N GLY A 142 -8.44 -14.62 4.09
CA GLY A 142 -8.88 -14.78 2.70
C GLY A 142 -7.87 -14.20 1.70
N TYR A 143 -7.37 -13.00 1.98
CA TYR A 143 -6.36 -12.33 1.14
C TYR A 143 -4.99 -13.00 1.25
N VAL A 144 -4.55 -13.32 2.48
CA VAL A 144 -3.27 -14.04 2.69
C VAL A 144 -3.27 -15.38 1.98
N GLY A 145 -4.35 -16.17 2.14
CA GLY A 145 -4.49 -17.46 1.47
C GLY A 145 -4.43 -17.34 -0.05
N HIS A 146 -5.10 -16.34 -0.63
CA HIS A 146 -5.02 -16.05 -2.06
C HIS A 146 -3.59 -15.71 -2.50
N CYS A 147 -2.90 -14.82 -1.79
CA CYS A 147 -1.55 -14.43 -2.15
C CYS A 147 -0.51 -15.54 -1.99
N LEU A 148 -0.68 -16.44 -1.00
CA LEU A 148 0.19 -17.61 -0.83
C LEU A 148 0.07 -18.62 -1.99
N MET A 149 -1.04 -18.61 -2.74
CA MET A 149 -1.22 -19.44 -3.93
C MET A 149 -0.55 -18.86 -5.18
N GLU A 150 -0.21 -17.58 -5.18
CA GLU A 150 0.47 -16.92 -6.30
C GLU A 150 1.99 -17.09 -6.19
N GLU A 151 2.58 -17.81 -7.14
CA GLU A 151 4.03 -17.94 -7.21
C GLU A 151 4.70 -16.56 -7.33
N ASN A 152 5.66 -16.30 -6.45
CA ASN A 152 6.42 -15.05 -6.39
C ASN A 152 5.64 -13.78 -5.98
N SER A 153 4.43 -13.91 -5.43
CA SER A 153 3.70 -12.80 -4.84
C SER A 153 4.58 -12.01 -3.84
N TRP A 154 4.61 -10.68 -3.98
CA TRP A 154 5.32 -9.83 -3.04
C TRP A 154 4.71 -9.95 -1.64
N VAL A 155 3.37 -9.92 -1.55
CA VAL A 155 2.65 -10.01 -0.28
C VAL A 155 2.95 -11.32 0.43
N ALA A 156 2.93 -12.45 -0.27
CA ALA A 156 3.25 -13.76 0.30
C ALA A 156 4.64 -13.84 0.95
N ARG A 157 5.56 -12.96 0.54
CA ARG A 157 6.94 -12.88 1.05
C ARG A 157 7.16 -11.76 2.06
N ASN A 158 6.24 -10.80 2.17
CA ASN A 158 6.44 -9.56 2.90
C ASN A 158 5.20 -9.16 3.72
N TYR A 159 4.48 -10.12 4.31
CA TYR A 159 3.38 -9.85 5.24
C TYR A 159 3.76 -10.18 6.68
N GLU A 160 3.03 -9.60 7.62
CA GLU A 160 3.06 -9.97 9.03
C GLU A 160 1.64 -10.04 9.56
N LEU A 161 1.30 -11.14 10.24
CA LEU A 161 0.00 -11.32 10.87
C LEU A 161 0.05 -10.82 12.30
N ILE A 162 -0.86 -9.92 12.64
CA ILE A 162 -0.94 -9.32 13.97
C ILE A 162 -2.35 -9.54 14.52
N ASN A 163 -2.46 -9.95 15.79
CA ASN A 163 -3.73 -10.28 16.44
C ASN A 163 -4.59 -9.05 16.82
N ILE A 164 -4.53 -7.98 16.03
CA ILE A 164 -5.44 -6.83 16.15
C ILE A 164 -6.71 -7.16 15.37
N PHE A 165 -7.85 -7.00 16.02
CA PHE A 165 -9.15 -7.43 15.52
C PHE A 165 -9.61 -6.53 14.36
N ASP A 166 -9.65 -5.21 14.54
CA ASP A 166 -10.11 -4.28 13.50
C ASP A 166 -8.97 -3.47 12.87
N SER A 167 -9.17 -3.04 11.63
CA SER A 167 -8.17 -2.27 10.87
C SER A 167 -7.91 -0.88 11.46
N THR A 168 -8.84 -0.32 12.24
CA THR A 168 -8.72 0.98 12.91
C THR A 168 -8.11 0.92 14.32
N CYS A 169 -7.66 -0.27 14.75
CA CYS A 169 -6.93 -0.51 15.99
C CYS A 169 -7.71 -0.21 17.27
N HIS A 170 -9.00 -0.53 17.30
CA HIS A 170 -9.82 -0.41 18.50
C HIS A 170 -9.71 -1.60 19.43
N LEU A 171 -9.56 -2.79 18.87
CA LEU A 171 -9.75 -4.07 19.54
C LEU A 171 -8.63 -5.06 19.21
N GLY A 172 -8.31 -5.93 20.17
CA GLY A 172 -7.40 -7.06 19.99
C GLY A 172 -6.09 -6.95 20.75
N TRP A 173 -5.15 -7.79 20.34
CA TRP A 173 -3.83 -7.92 20.93
C TRP A 173 -2.77 -7.45 19.92
N ASN A 174 -1.93 -6.48 20.31
CA ASN A 174 -0.79 -6.07 19.50
C ASN A 174 0.38 -7.07 19.64
N GLU A 175 0.20 -8.24 19.02
CA GLU A 175 1.14 -9.36 19.04
C GLU A 175 1.22 -10.01 17.66
N VAL A 176 2.41 -10.52 17.32
CA VAL A 176 2.64 -11.21 16.04
C VAL A 176 2.15 -12.66 16.15
N CYS A 177 1.47 -13.12 15.11
CA CYS A 177 1.02 -14.50 14.95
C CYS A 177 1.88 -15.24 13.93
N THR A 178 1.94 -16.56 14.05
CA THR A 178 2.59 -17.44 13.08
C THR A 178 1.55 -18.19 12.26
N LEU A 179 1.84 -18.42 10.98
CA LEU A 179 0.99 -19.21 10.09
C LEU A 179 1.80 -20.35 9.48
N ASP A 180 1.28 -21.56 9.63
CA ASP A 180 1.76 -22.76 8.95
C ASP A 180 0.57 -23.40 8.24
N MET A 181 0.51 -23.22 6.93
CA MET A 181 -0.60 -23.69 6.09
C MET A 181 -0.67 -25.22 5.97
N ASP A 182 0.40 -25.94 6.30
CA ASP A 182 0.42 -27.40 6.34
C ASP A 182 -0.21 -27.95 7.64
N VAL A 183 -0.25 -27.12 8.68
CA VAL A 183 -0.83 -27.47 10.00
C VAL A 183 -2.25 -26.92 10.14
N SER A 184 -2.47 -25.64 9.82
CA SER A 184 -3.74 -24.96 10.04
C SER A 184 -3.94 -23.79 9.08
N LYS A 185 -5.20 -23.59 8.66
CA LYS A 185 -5.62 -22.39 7.92
C LYS A 185 -5.89 -21.18 8.83
N GLN A 186 -5.61 -21.30 10.13
CA GLN A 186 -5.76 -20.24 11.12
C GLN A 186 -4.40 -19.89 11.73
N PRO A 187 -4.08 -18.60 11.89
CA PRO A 187 -2.87 -18.17 12.57
C PRO A 187 -2.85 -18.61 14.03
N ALA A 188 -1.68 -19.00 14.53
CA ALA A 188 -1.43 -19.22 15.95
C ALA A 188 -0.87 -17.94 16.57
N CYS A 189 -1.54 -17.42 17.61
CA CYS A 189 -1.17 -16.20 18.32
C CYS A 189 -0.93 -16.51 19.81
N PRO A 190 -0.13 -15.69 20.53
CA PRO A 190 0.06 -15.88 21.97
C PRO A 190 -1.23 -15.80 22.81
N ASN A 191 -2.16 -14.91 22.45
CA ASN A 191 -3.49 -14.81 23.04
C ASN A 191 -4.57 -15.34 22.09
N THR A 192 -5.82 -15.38 22.56
CA THR A 192 -6.97 -15.82 21.77
C THR A 192 -7.04 -15.03 20.46
N LEU A 193 -7.04 -15.73 19.33
CA LEU A 193 -7.15 -15.13 18.01
C LEU A 193 -8.47 -14.34 17.89
N GLY A 194 -8.38 -13.06 17.55
CA GLY A 194 -9.54 -12.20 17.30
C GLY A 194 -10.34 -11.85 18.55
N GLU A 195 -9.74 -11.89 19.73
CA GLU A 195 -10.41 -11.45 20.95
C GLU A 195 -10.72 -9.95 20.91
N ALA A 196 -11.99 -9.58 21.09
CA ALA A 196 -12.46 -8.19 20.97
C ALA A 196 -12.30 -7.38 22.28
N LEU A 197 -11.07 -7.30 22.79
CA LEU A 197 -10.74 -6.47 23.96
C LEU A 197 -10.24 -5.09 23.55
N PRO A 198 -10.54 -4.01 24.30
CA PRO A 198 -10.02 -2.68 24.01
C PRO A 198 -8.49 -2.67 23.88
N LEU A 199 -7.99 -2.22 22.74
CA LEU A 199 -6.56 -2.06 22.49
C LEU A 199 -6.08 -0.72 23.05
N ALA A 200 -5.11 -0.75 23.95
CA ALA A 200 -4.55 0.45 24.56
C ALA A 200 -3.29 0.93 23.82
N GLY A 201 -3.11 2.24 23.72
CA GLY A 201 -1.87 2.88 23.25
C GLY A 201 -1.68 2.92 21.73
N LEU A 202 -2.62 2.39 20.94
CA LEU A 202 -2.65 2.49 19.49
C LEU A 202 -3.99 3.08 19.04
N ALA A 203 -3.96 3.88 17.99
CA ALA A 203 -5.16 4.44 17.38
C ALA A 203 -4.86 4.82 15.93
N VAL A 204 -5.91 4.81 15.11
CA VAL A 204 -5.90 5.44 13.80
C VAL A 204 -6.57 6.81 13.91
N THR A 205 -5.94 7.81 13.31
CA THR A 205 -6.47 9.17 13.21
C THR A 205 -6.69 9.52 11.74
N ASN A 206 -7.88 10.04 11.45
CA ASN A 206 -8.19 10.67 10.17
C ASN A 206 -8.02 12.19 10.30
N ILE A 207 -7.88 12.87 9.17
CA ILE A 207 -7.90 14.34 9.13
C ILE A 207 -9.32 14.76 8.74
N GLU A 208 -10.00 15.47 9.64
CA GLU A 208 -11.34 16.00 9.40
C GLU A 208 -11.34 16.93 8.17
N TYR A 209 -12.29 16.69 7.28
CA TYR A 209 -12.34 17.31 5.98
C TYR A 209 -12.44 18.83 6.06
N GLY A 210 -11.54 19.55 5.40
CA GLY A 210 -11.54 21.01 5.36
C GLY A 210 -11.13 21.70 6.66
N THR A 211 -10.79 20.98 7.73
CA THR A 211 -10.43 21.59 9.03
C THR A 211 -8.99 21.35 9.46
N GLY A 212 -8.36 20.29 8.94
CA GLY A 212 -6.99 19.90 9.31
C GLY A 212 -6.87 19.28 10.71
N LYS A 213 -7.98 19.07 11.40
CA LYS A 213 -8.01 18.50 12.76
C LYS A 213 -7.93 16.98 12.70
N ASP A 214 -7.21 16.40 13.66
CA ASP A 214 -7.24 14.96 13.86
C ASP A 214 -8.57 14.55 14.51
N ILE A 215 -9.22 13.56 13.91
CA ILE A 215 -10.40 12.87 14.45
C ILE A 215 -10.09 11.38 14.55
N LYS A 216 -10.71 10.72 15.53
CA LYS A 216 -10.57 9.27 15.70
C LYS A 216 -11.25 8.56 14.52
N ALA A 217 -10.57 7.59 13.92
CA ALA A 217 -11.14 6.71 12.91
C ALA A 217 -12.08 5.66 13.50
#